data_AF-A0A239FSM7-F1
#
_entry.id   AF-A0A239FSM7-F1
#
_cell.length_a   1.000
_cell.length_b   1.000
_cell.length_c   1.000
_cell.angle_alpha   90.00
_cell.angle_beta   90.00
_cell.angle_gamma   90.00
#
_symmetry.space_group_name_H-M   'P 1'
#
loop_
_entity.id
_entity.type
_entity.pdbx_description
1 polymer ?
#
loop_
_entity_poly.entity_id
_entity_poly.type
_entity_poly.pdbx_seq_one_letter_code
_entity_poly.pdbx_strand_id
1 'polypeptide(L)' 'MKNYLFPIYLVTALLLVYVTAILANLNTAIILFAFSISPALVIWMVYKVLTADVEVNSTFEEKWYEDVQ' A
#
# COMPACT_ATOMS: atom_id res chain seq x y z
N MET A 1 -8.22 -13.25 7.95
CA MET A 1 -7.17 -12.63 7.12
C MET A 1 -6.55 -11.53 7.94
N LYS A 2 -5.23 -11.49 8.09
CA LYS A 2 -4.59 -10.43 8.90
C LYS A 2 -5.03 -9.07 8.33
N ASN A 3 -5.72 -8.25 9.12
CA ASN A 3 -6.51 -7.10 8.64
C ASN A 3 -5.71 -6.02 7.89
N TYR A 4 -4.37 -6.10 7.91
CA TYR A 4 -3.46 -5.20 7.22
C TYR A 4 -3.17 -5.56 5.75
N LEU A 5 -3.44 -6.80 5.32
CA LEU A 5 -3.21 -7.20 3.93
C LEU A 5 -4.17 -6.52 2.95
N PHE A 6 -5.41 -6.23 3.38
CA PHE A 6 -6.39 -5.53 2.57
C PHE A 6 -5.94 -4.12 2.14
N PRO A 7 -5.52 -3.23 3.08
CA PRO A 7 -4.94 -1.94 2.72
C PRO A 7 -3.78 -2.05 1.73
N ILE A 8 -2.90 -3.04 1.90
CA ILE A 8 -1.76 -3.27 1.00
C ILE A 8 -2.27 -3.58 -0.41
N TYR A 9 -3.09 -4.62 -0.58
CA TYR A 9 -3.57 -5.02 -1.91
C TYR A 9 -4.38 -3.92 -2.59
N LEU A 10 -5.24 -3.21 -1.85
CA LEU A 10 -6.06 -2.14 -2.41
C LEU A 10 -5.19 -0.99 -2.94
N VAL A 11 -4.25 -0.50 -2.13
CA VAL A 11 -3.41 0.63 -2.51
C VAL A 11 -2.43 0.23 -3.60
N THR A 12 -1.83 -0.96 -3.54
CA THR A 12 -0.97 -1.47 -4.62
C THR A 12 -1.74 -1.59 -5.94
N ALA A 13 -2.96 -2.15 -5.93
CA ALA A 13 -3.78 -2.25 -7.14
C ALA A 13 -4.11 -0.87 -7.73
N LEU A 14 -4.47 0.10 -6.89
CA LEU A 14 -4.74 1.47 -7.35
C LEU A 14 -3.50 2.13 -7.96
N LEU A 15 -2.32 1.96 -7.35
CA LEU A 15 -1.07 2.49 -7.89
C LEU A 15 -0.66 1.82 -9.19
N LEU A 16 -0.89 0.52 -9.34
CA LEU A 16 -0.70 -0.19 -10.61
C LEU A 16 -1.61 0.39 -11.69
N VAL A 17 -2.90 0.57 -11.42
CA VAL A 17 -3.85 1.19 -12.35
C VAL A 17 -3.39 2.60 -12.73
N TYR A 18 -2.90 3.40 -11.78
CA TYR A 18 -2.36 4.73 -12.04
C TYR A 18 -1.16 4.70 -13.00
N VAL A 19 -0.17 3.84 -12.75
CA VAL A 19 1.02 3.71 -13.62
C VAL A 19 0.62 3.20 -15.00
N THR A 20 -0.25 2.20 -15.09
CA THR A 20 -0.76 1.69 -16.36
C THR A 20 -1.55 2.77 -17.12
N ALA A 21 -2.33 3.60 -16.43
CA ALA A 21 -3.07 4.70 -17.05
C ALA A 21 -2.14 5.72 -17.72
N ILE A 22 -0.99 6.00 -17.10
CA ILE A 22 0.06 6.85 -17.69
C ILE A 22 0.62 6.19 -18.95
N LEU A 23 1.01 4.90 -18.86
CA LEU A 23 1.61 4.17 -19.99
C LEU A 23 0.65 4.01 -21.17
N ALA A 24 -0.64 3.82 -20.89
CA ALA A 24 -1.69 3.73 -21.90
C ALA A 24 -2.16 5.11 -22.42
N ASN A 25 -1.55 6.20 -21.94
CA ASN A 25 -1.90 7.58 -22.29
C ASN A 25 -3.41 7.85 -22.15
N LEU A 26 -3.99 7.41 -21.02
CA LEU A 26 -5.40 7.64 -20.71
C LEU A 26 -5.66 9.12 -20.42
N ASN A 27 -6.94 9.46 -20.25
CA ASN A 27 -7.38 10.81 -19.96
C ASN A 27 -6.62 11.43 -18.76
N THR A 28 -6.03 12.61 -18.97
CA THR A 28 -5.26 13.35 -17.98
C THR A 28 -6.03 13.60 -16.68
N ALA A 29 -7.34 13.84 -16.73
CA ALA A 29 -8.17 14.05 -15.55
C ALA A 29 -8.21 12.81 -14.64
N ILE A 30 -8.25 11.61 -15.23
CA ILE A 30 -8.21 10.35 -14.47
C ILE A 30 -6.84 10.17 -13.80
N ILE A 31 -5.77 10.45 -14.55
CA ILE A 31 -4.40 10.37 -14.05
C ILE A 31 -4.19 11.34 -12.88
N LEU A 32 -4.63 12.59 -13.02
CA LEU A 32 -4.50 13.60 -11.98
C LEU A 32 -5.36 13.27 -10.76
N PHE A 33 -6.58 12.77 -10.95
CA PHE A 33 -7.42 12.33 -9.84
C PHE A 33 -6.77 11.19 -9.04
N ALA A 34 -6.28 10.16 -9.72
CA ALA A 34 -5.58 9.03 -9.10
C ALA A 34 -4.28 9.49 -8.39
N PHE A 35 -3.52 10.39 -9.01
CA PHE A 35 -2.34 10.99 -8.41
C PHE A 35 -2.69 11.75 -7.13
N SER A 36 -3.72 12.60 -7.14
CA SER A 36 -4.09 13.44 -5.99
C SER A 36 -4.57 12.62 -4.78
N ILE A 37 -5.29 11.51 -4.99
CA ILE A 37 -5.76 10.67 -3.88
C ILE A 37 -4.68 9.71 -3.37
N SER A 38 -3.66 9.40 -4.17
CA SER A 38 -2.65 8.40 -3.84
C SER A 38 -1.88 8.65 -2.53
N PRO A 39 -1.46 9.88 -2.16
CA PRO A 39 -0.70 10.10 -0.92
C PRO A 39 -1.56 9.81 0.32
N ALA A 40 -2.83 10.23 0.29
CA ALA A 40 -3.75 9.97 1.39
C ALA A 40 -3.99 8.46 1.60
N LEU A 41 -4.12 7.71 0.49
CA LEU A 41 -4.27 6.26 0.54
C LEU A 41 -3.01 5.55 1.02
N VAL A 42 -1.82 6.02 0.61
CA VAL A 42 -0.54 5.47 1.11
C VAL A 42 -0.38 5.72 2.60
N ILE A 43 -0.68 6.93 3.08
CA ILE A 43 -0.63 7.25 4.52
C ILE A 43 -1.61 6.36 5.30
N TRP A 44 -2.84 6.23 4.80
CA TRP A 44 -3.84 5.35 5.41
C TRP A 44 -3.40 3.89 5.45
N MET A 45 -2.82 3.37 4.37
CA MET A 45 -2.28 2.01 4.32
C MET A 45 -1.18 1.81 5.36
N VAL A 46 -0.20 2.71 5.41
CA VAL A 46 0.91 2.64 6.39
C VAL A 46 0.35 2.66 7.81
N TYR A 47 -0.57 3.57 8.11
CA TYR A 47 -1.23 3.60 9.42
C TYR A 47 -1.88 2.25 9.76
N LYS A 48 -2.66 1.68 8.83
CA LYS A 48 -3.33 0.38 9.05
C LYS A 48 -2.36 -0.78 9.23
N VAL A 49 -1.18 -0.74 8.60
CA VAL A 49 -0.12 -1.74 8.78
C VAL A 49 0.55 -1.58 10.14
N LEU A 50 0.89 -0.36 10.54
CA LEU A 50 1.56 -0.09 11.82
C LEU A 50 0.66 -0.33 13.04
N THR A 51 -0.66 -0.14 12.90
CA THR A 51 -1.62 -0.41 13.97
C THR A 51 -2.27 -1.78 13.87
N ALA A 52 -1.70 -2.68 13.06
CA ALA A 52 -2.23 -4.03 12.92
C ALA A 52 -1.90 -4.85 14.16
N ASP A 53 -2.86 -5.63 14.64
CA ASP A 53 -2.66 -6.58 15.72
C ASP A 53 -1.89 -7.79 15.18
N VAL A 54 -0.56 -7.68 15.21
CA VAL A 54 0.39 -8.70 14.75
C VAL A 54 1.39 -8.92 15.86
N GLU A 55 1.52 -10.18 16.29
CA GLU A 55 2.59 -10.57 17.20
C GLU A 55 3.95 -10.34 16.54
N VAL A 56 4.79 -9.52 17.15
CA VAL A 56 6.16 -9.26 16.71
C VAL A 56 7.08 -10.08 17.61
N ASN A 57 7.67 -11.13 17.06
CA ASN A 57 8.48 -12.10 17.80
C ASN A 57 9.97 -11.74 17.84
N SER A 58 10.39 -10.79 17.01
CA SER A 58 11.79 -10.39 16.90
C SER A 58 11.91 -8.89 16.73
N THR A 59 12.95 -8.32 17.32
CA THR A 59 13.29 -6.90 17.08
C THR A 59 13.92 -6.73 15.70
N PHE A 60 13.93 -5.49 15.20
CA PHE A 60 14.55 -5.17 13.91
C PHE A 60 16.06 -5.51 13.86
N GLU A 61 16.76 -5.42 15.01
CA GLU A 61 18.18 -5.78 15.13
C GLU A 61 18.40 -7.30 15.05
N GLU A 62 17.43 -8.09 15.51
CA GLU A 62 17.48 -9.56 15.45
C GLU A 62 17.11 -10.05 14.05
N LYS A 63 16.11 -9.43 13.44
CA LYS A 63 15.60 -9.81 12.12
C LYS A 63 15.01 -8.60 11.41
N TRP A 64 15.59 -8.26 10.27
CA TRP A 64 15.14 -7.10 9.48
C TRP A 64 13.70 -7.26 8.96
N TYR A 65 13.30 -8.48 8.57
CA TYR A 65 11.95 -8.80 8.12
C TYR A 65 11.34 -9.93 8.96
N GLU A 66 10.12 -9.72 9.44
CA GLU A 66 9.25 -10.79 9.94
C GLU A 66 8.63 -11.50 8.72
N ASP A 67 9.43 -12.30 8.02
CA ASP A 67 8.95 -13.23 7.00
C ASP A 67 8.37 -14.48 7.67
N VAL A 68 7.27 -14.98 7.08
CA VAL A 68 6.63 -16.23 7.48
C VAL A 68 7.62 -17.34 7.13
N GLN A 69 8.09 -18.09 8.13
CA GLN A 69 8.77 -19.37 7.87
C GLN A 69 7.82 -20.35 7.17
#